data_AF-A0A5B6WGA6-F1
#
_entry.id   AF-A0A5B6WGA6-F1
#
_cell.length_a   1.000
_cell.length_b   1.000
_cell.length_c   1.000
_cell.angle_alpha   90.00
_cell.angle_beta   90.00
_cell.angle_gamma   90.00
#
_symmetry.space_group_name_H-M   'P 1'
#
loop_
_entity.id
_entity.type
_entity.pdbx_description
1 polymer ?
#
loop_
_entity_poly.entity_id
_entity_poly.type
_entity_poly.pdbx_seq_one_letter_code
_entity_poly.pdbx_strand_id
1 'polypeptide(L)'
;MQVALGRSVSDEIRPGLYKVSKLLRGDAGLFLTNMPRDEVESCFNKFEENDFARTGTIATEKVELLEGPLDQFTHEMEPFLRKQGMPVRLNKGVVELVSDFVVCEEGKPLSPESARILRLLGIKMATFRLNLICRWSPEDFELYKEGLDTNRT
;
A
#
# COMPACT_ATOMS: atom_id res chain seq x y z
N MET A 1 16.64 -2.82 -13.26
CA MET A 1 16.16 -4.13 -13.72
C MET A 1 16.05 -4.23 -15.24
N GLN A 2 15.45 -3.27 -15.96
CA GLN A 2 15.26 -3.37 -17.42
C GLN A 2 16.52 -3.68 -18.24
N VAL A 3 17.68 -3.10 -17.88
CA VAL A 3 18.96 -3.34 -18.57
C VAL A 3 19.40 -4.80 -18.48
N ALA A 4 19.14 -5.45 -17.34
CA ALA A 4 19.53 -6.85 -17.12
C ALA A 4 18.66 -7.85 -17.90
N LEU A 5 17.51 -7.45 -18.42
CA LEU A 5 16.65 -8.30 -19.25
C LEU A 5 16.81 -8.04 -20.75
N GLY A 6 17.46 -6.93 -21.12
CA GLY A 6 17.50 -6.38 -22.48
C GLY A 6 16.37 -5.39 -22.73
N ARG A 7 16.68 -4.26 -23.37
CA ARG A 7 15.69 -3.21 -23.71
C ARG A 7 15.08 -3.40 -25.10
N SER A 8 15.73 -4.18 -25.94
CA SER A 8 15.40 -4.45 -27.34
C SER A 8 15.63 -5.93 -27.64
N VAL A 9 15.20 -6.36 -28.83
CA VAL A 9 15.49 -7.69 -29.37
C VAL A 9 17.00 -7.93 -29.52
N SER A 10 17.78 -6.88 -29.83
CA SER A 10 19.23 -7.02 -30.05
C SER A 10 20.01 -7.33 -28.77
N ASP A 11 19.48 -6.91 -27.62
CA ASP A 11 20.21 -6.92 -26.35
C ASP A 11 19.52 -7.84 -25.32
N GLU A 12 18.56 -8.66 -25.75
CA GLU A 12 17.87 -9.59 -24.87
C GLU A 12 18.71 -10.83 -24.56
N ILE A 13 18.68 -11.25 -23.29
CA ILE A 13 19.42 -12.44 -22.85
C ILE A 13 18.76 -13.72 -23.38
N ARG A 14 17.44 -13.70 -23.56
CA ARG A 14 16.65 -14.80 -24.11
C ARG A 14 15.53 -14.26 -24.98
N PRO A 15 15.11 -14.99 -26.03
CA PRO A 15 14.05 -14.57 -26.93
C PRO A 15 12.76 -14.11 -26.21
N GLY A 16 12.26 -12.94 -26.60
CA GLY A 16 11.03 -12.34 -26.07
C GLY A 16 11.13 -11.70 -24.68
N LEU A 17 12.28 -11.75 -24.01
CA LEU A 17 12.46 -11.25 -22.63
C LEU A 17 12.42 -9.71 -22.57
N TYR A 18 12.80 -9.03 -23.66
CA TYR A 18 12.67 -7.57 -23.77
C TYR A 18 11.22 -7.08 -23.63
N LYS A 19 10.21 -7.94 -23.87
CA LYS A 19 8.79 -7.61 -23.66
C LYS A 19 8.48 -7.38 -22.18
N VAL A 20 9.06 -8.20 -21.29
CA VAL A 20 8.95 -8.04 -19.83
C VAL A 20 9.60 -6.73 -19.39
N SER A 21 10.78 -6.41 -19.93
CA SER A 21 11.52 -5.20 -19.54
C SER A 21 10.73 -3.92 -19.85
N LYS A 22 9.97 -3.89 -20.95
CA LYS A 22 9.09 -2.76 -21.29
C LYS A 22 7.98 -2.50 -20.25
N LEU A 23 7.55 -3.55 -19.54
CA LEU A 23 6.47 -3.51 -18.56
C LEU A 23 6.97 -3.24 -17.13
N LEU A 24 8.26 -3.34 -16.87
CA LEU A 24 8.88 -3.01 -15.57
C LEU A 24 9.04 -1.50 -15.41
N ARG A 25 7.93 -0.78 -15.21
CA ARG A 25 7.90 0.67 -14.95
C ARG A 25 7.13 0.97 -13.66
N GLY A 26 7.53 2.01 -12.94
CA GLY A 26 6.88 2.40 -11.68
C GLY A 26 7.03 1.32 -10.60
N ASP A 27 5.93 1.05 -9.89
CA ASP A 27 5.84 0.05 -8.81
C ASP A 27 5.68 -1.37 -9.40
N ALA A 28 6.73 -1.84 -10.07
CA ALA A 28 6.78 -3.17 -10.69
C ALA A 28 7.96 -4.00 -10.17
N GLY A 29 7.72 -5.30 -9.97
CA GLY A 29 8.70 -6.26 -9.50
C GLY A 29 8.81 -7.48 -10.42
N LEU A 30 9.85 -8.30 -10.20
CA LEU A 30 10.01 -9.59 -10.84
C LEU A 30 9.75 -10.71 -9.82
N PHE A 31 8.91 -11.66 -10.21
CA PHE A 31 8.67 -12.87 -9.45
C PHE A 31 9.15 -14.06 -10.28
N LEU A 32 10.21 -14.73 -9.81
CA LEU A 32 10.82 -15.88 -10.47
C LEU A 32 10.41 -17.13 -9.70
N THR A 33 9.76 -18.08 -10.38
CA THR A 33 9.27 -19.31 -9.76
C THR A 33 9.26 -20.45 -10.76
N ASN A 34 9.30 -21.68 -10.26
CA ASN A 34 9.04 -22.91 -10.99
C ASN A 34 7.62 -23.46 -10.77
N MET A 35 6.76 -22.72 -10.05
CA MET A 35 5.37 -23.10 -9.81
C MET A 35 4.54 -23.10 -11.12
N PRO A 36 3.52 -23.97 -11.23
CA PRO A 36 2.59 -23.96 -12.35
C PRO A 36 1.83 -22.64 -12.48
N ARG A 37 1.46 -22.29 -13.73
CA ARG A 37 0.72 -21.06 -14.08
C ARG A 37 -0.50 -20.84 -13.18
N ASP A 38 -1.38 -21.84 -13.12
CA ASP A 38 -2.67 -21.72 -12.43
C ASP A 38 -2.50 -21.57 -10.91
N GLU A 39 -1.45 -22.16 -10.34
CA GLU A 39 -1.13 -21.97 -8.92
C GLU A 39 -0.66 -20.54 -8.65
N VAL A 40 0.22 -19.99 -9.50
CA VAL A 40 0.69 -18.60 -9.38
C VAL A 40 -0.47 -17.62 -9.52
N GLU A 41 -1.33 -17.80 -10.52
CA GLU A 41 -2.52 -16.97 -10.69
C GLU A 41 -3.44 -17.05 -9.47
N SER A 42 -3.73 -18.26 -8.98
CA SER A 42 -4.54 -18.46 -7.77
C SER A 42 -3.91 -17.78 -6.55
N CYS A 43 -2.60 -17.87 -6.36
CA CYS A 43 -1.89 -17.23 -5.26
C CYS A 43 -2.03 -15.71 -5.31
N PHE A 44 -1.74 -15.08 -6.45
CA PHE A 44 -1.81 -13.61 -6.57
C PHE A 44 -3.24 -13.08 -6.50
N ASN A 45 -4.22 -13.80 -7.06
CA ASN A 45 -5.63 -13.40 -6.99
C ASN A 45 -6.20 -13.47 -5.57
N LYS A 46 -5.68 -14.39 -4.73
CA LYS A 46 -6.08 -14.53 -3.32
C LYS A 46 -5.25 -13.66 -2.38
N PHE A 47 -4.10 -13.18 -2.82
CA PHE A 47 -3.20 -12.43 -1.96
C PHE A 47 -3.71 -11.00 -1.76
N GLU A 48 -4.15 -10.75 -0.54
CA GLU A 48 -4.62 -9.46 -0.08
C GLU A 48 -4.20 -9.27 1.36
N GLU A 49 -3.49 -8.19 1.62
CA GLU A 49 -3.04 -7.84 2.96
C GLU A 49 -3.55 -6.45 3.34
N ASN A 50 -4.07 -6.33 4.55
CA ASN A 50 -4.45 -5.04 5.09
C ASN A 50 -3.18 -4.29 5.51
N ASP A 51 -3.01 -3.08 5.01
CA ASP A 51 -1.90 -2.19 5.29
C ASP A 51 -2.38 -0.86 5.89
N PHE A 52 -1.48 -0.16 6.55
CA PHE A 52 -1.75 1.17 7.07
C PHE A 52 -1.95 2.14 5.93
N ALA A 53 -3.09 2.84 5.97
CA ALA A 53 -3.41 3.79 4.94
C ALA A 53 -2.43 4.98 4.94
N ARG A 54 -2.07 5.42 3.74
CA ARG A 54 -1.16 6.55 3.53
C ARG A 54 -1.96 7.81 3.26
N THR A 55 -1.31 8.98 3.37
CA THR A 55 -1.90 10.26 2.94
C THR A 55 -2.52 10.13 1.54
N GLY A 56 -3.74 10.62 1.39
CA GLY A 56 -4.48 10.58 0.13
C GLY A 56 -5.26 9.28 -0.12
N THR A 57 -5.04 8.22 0.67
CA THR A 57 -5.89 7.02 0.63
C THR A 57 -7.32 7.41 1.01
N ILE A 58 -8.31 6.88 0.30
CA ILE A 58 -9.72 7.09 0.64
C ILE A 58 -10.05 6.24 1.87
N ALA A 59 -10.55 6.88 2.93
CA ALA A 59 -10.96 6.18 4.14
C ALA A 59 -12.14 5.24 3.85
N THR A 60 -12.02 3.98 4.30
CA THR A 60 -13.02 2.93 4.09
C THR A 60 -14.17 2.99 5.10
N GLU A 61 -13.97 3.69 6.21
CA GLU A 61 -14.95 3.86 7.29
C GLU A 61 -14.66 5.15 8.06
N LYS A 62 -15.66 5.64 8.81
CA LYS A 62 -15.47 6.73 9.77
C LYS A 62 -14.76 6.22 11.01
N VAL A 63 -13.71 6.92 11.44
CA VAL A 63 -13.06 6.67 12.74
C VAL A 63 -13.18 7.90 13.62
N GLU A 64 -13.81 7.71 14.77
CA GLU A 64 -14.08 8.73 15.77
C GLU A 64 -13.63 8.20 17.14
N LEU A 65 -12.91 9.05 17.88
CA LEU A 65 -12.49 8.79 19.25
C LEU A 65 -13.35 9.65 20.17
N LEU A 66 -13.94 9.03 21.19
CA LEU A 66 -14.73 9.74 22.20
C LEU A 66 -13.83 10.37 23.26
N GLU A 67 -14.32 11.45 23.87
CA GLU A 67 -13.71 12.08 25.04
C GLU A 67 -13.38 11.04 26.13
N GLY A 68 -12.22 11.18 26.76
CA GLY A 68 -11.79 10.30 27.86
C GLY A 68 -10.34 9.83 27.76
N PRO A 69 -9.94 8.91 28.66
CA PRO A 69 -8.56 8.41 28.72
C PRO A 69 -8.21 7.56 27.49
N LEU A 70 -7.01 7.77 26.95
CA LEU A 70 -6.41 7.01 25.85
C LEU A 70 -5.30 6.11 26.40
N ASP A 71 -5.69 5.06 27.13
CA ASP A 71 -4.78 4.15 27.83
C ASP A 71 -3.82 3.39 26.88
N GLN A 72 -4.13 3.33 25.59
CA GLN A 72 -3.27 2.75 24.56
C GLN A 72 -2.02 3.59 24.27
N PHE A 73 -1.97 4.85 24.70
CA PHE A 73 -0.86 5.76 24.44
C PHE A 73 -0.04 6.04 25.71
N THR A 74 1.28 6.02 25.56
CA THR A 74 2.18 6.41 26.65
C THR A 74 2.19 7.93 26.84
N HIS A 75 2.49 8.40 28.05
CA HIS A 75 2.57 9.83 28.37
C HIS A 75 3.55 10.60 27.48
N GLU A 76 4.61 9.95 27.00
CA GLU A 76 5.61 10.53 26.08
C GLU A 76 5.03 10.84 24.69
N MET A 77 3.94 10.18 24.30
CA MET A 77 3.28 10.39 23.00
C MET A 77 2.38 11.62 22.99
N GLU A 78 2.02 12.17 24.15
CA GLU A 78 1.10 13.30 24.28
C GLU A 78 1.50 14.51 23.41
N PRO A 79 2.76 14.99 23.41
CA PRO A 79 3.16 16.11 22.57
C PRO A 79 3.05 15.79 21.06
N PHE A 80 3.29 14.54 20.69
CA PHE A 80 3.17 14.08 19.30
C PHE A 80 1.71 14.06 18.84
N LEU A 81 0.80 13.51 19.67
CA LEU A 81 -0.64 13.43 19.40
C LEU A 81 -1.24 14.84 19.28
N ARG A 82 -0.87 15.75 20.18
CA ARG A 82 -1.26 17.16 20.12
C ARG A 82 -0.79 17.81 18.81
N LYS A 83 0.44 17.51 18.37
CA LYS A 83 0.97 18.00 17.08
C LYS A 83 0.24 17.45 15.87
N GLN A 84 -0.39 16.27 15.96
CA GLN A 84 -1.27 15.74 14.91
C GLN A 84 -2.68 16.34 14.96
N GLY A 85 -2.94 17.32 15.84
CA GLY A 85 -4.22 18.00 15.95
C GLY A 85 -5.23 17.35 16.90
N MET A 86 -4.83 16.28 17.61
CA MET A 86 -5.72 15.68 18.61
C MET A 86 -5.86 16.61 19.83
N PRO A 87 -7.09 16.89 20.32
CA PRO A 87 -7.33 17.67 21.52
C PRO A 87 -7.01 16.83 22.76
N VAL A 88 -5.72 16.65 23.07
CA VAL A 88 -5.26 15.84 24.20
C VAL A 88 -4.64 16.69 25.32
N ARG A 89 -4.72 16.16 26.54
CA ARG A 89 -4.03 16.66 27.73
C ARG A 89 -3.38 15.50 28.49
N LEU A 90 -2.39 15.82 29.32
CA LEU A 90 -1.84 14.87 30.27
C LEU A 90 -2.51 15.03 31.64
N ASN A 91 -3.21 14.00 32.10
CA ASN A 91 -3.88 13.98 33.41
C ASN A 91 -3.28 12.87 34.28
N LYS A 92 -2.50 13.25 35.30
CA LYS A 92 -1.81 12.32 36.22
C LYS A 92 -0.99 11.22 35.50
N GLY A 93 -0.37 11.56 34.37
CA GLY A 93 0.45 10.63 33.58
C GLY A 93 -0.34 9.80 32.56
N VAL A 94 -1.66 9.96 32.46
CA VAL A 94 -2.50 9.34 31.42
C VAL A 94 -2.82 10.39 30.34
N VAL A 95 -2.72 9.99 29.08
CA VAL A 95 -3.15 10.84 27.96
C VAL A 95 -4.68 10.80 27.91
N GLU A 96 -5.31 11.96 27.91
CA GLU A 96 -6.77 12.09 27.92
C GLU A 96 -7.20 12.98 26.75
N LEU A 97 -8.16 12.53 25.97
CA LEU A 97 -8.84 13.31 24.95
C LEU A 97 -9.84 14.25 25.62
N VAL A 98 -9.79 15.54 25.31
CA VAL A 98 -10.56 16.62 25.97
C VAL A 98 -11.94 16.81 25.33
N SER A 99 -12.14 16.30 24.12
CA SER A 99 -13.42 16.31 23.40
C SER A 99 -13.40 15.22 22.34
N ASP A 100 -14.58 14.78 21.88
CA ASP A 100 -14.68 13.87 20.74
C ASP A 100 -13.86 14.38 19.54
N PHE A 101 -13.18 13.46 18.86
CA PHE A 101 -12.29 13.76 17.76
C PHE A 101 -12.50 12.79 16.60
N VAL A 102 -12.93 13.32 15.46
CA VAL A 102 -13.06 12.57 14.21
C VAL A 102 -11.70 12.50 13.53
N VAL A 103 -11.12 11.31 13.46
CA VAL A 103 -9.83 11.07 12.79
C VAL A 103 -10.01 11.11 11.27
N CYS A 104 -11.05 10.46 10.75
CA CYS A 104 -11.41 10.49 9.33
C CYS A 104 -12.90 10.16 9.11
N GLU A 105 -13.41 10.57 7.96
CA GLU A 105 -14.75 10.28 7.48
C GLU A 105 -14.68 9.32 6.29
N GLU A 106 -15.60 8.38 6.22
CA GLU A 106 -15.71 7.44 5.10
C GLU A 106 -15.81 8.18 3.75
N GLY A 107 -15.08 7.67 2.75
CA GLY A 107 -15.09 8.23 1.39
C GLY A 107 -14.24 9.49 1.21
N LYS A 108 -13.59 10.02 2.25
CA LYS A 108 -12.69 11.17 2.15
C LYS A 108 -11.21 10.76 2.10
N PRO A 109 -10.36 11.51 1.38
CA PRO A 109 -8.92 11.26 1.40
C PRO A 109 -8.32 11.58 2.78
N LEU A 110 -7.46 10.69 3.28
CA LEU A 110 -6.78 10.86 4.56
C LEU A 110 -5.73 11.98 4.49
N SER A 111 -5.71 12.83 5.51
CA SER A 111 -4.62 13.78 5.74
C SER A 111 -3.36 13.05 6.27
N PRO A 112 -2.17 13.67 6.20
CA PRO A 112 -0.97 13.12 6.83
C PRO A 112 -1.13 12.85 8.33
N GLU A 113 -1.83 13.72 9.04
CA GLU A 113 -2.10 13.62 10.47
C GLU A 113 -3.01 12.42 10.76
N SER A 114 -4.13 12.30 10.05
CA SER A 114 -5.08 11.18 10.19
C SER A 114 -4.42 9.83 9.89
N ALA A 115 -3.62 9.74 8.82
CA ALA A 115 -2.89 8.51 8.48
C ALA A 115 -1.93 8.06 9.58
N ARG A 116 -1.23 9.01 10.24
CA ARG A 116 -0.36 8.70 11.38
C ARG A 116 -1.16 8.26 12.60
N ILE A 117 -2.28 8.91 12.90
CA ILE A 117 -3.14 8.53 14.03
C ILE A 117 -3.71 7.13 13.81
N LEU A 118 -4.26 6.82 12.63
CA LEU A 118 -4.77 5.48 12.30
C LEU A 118 -3.69 4.40 12.46
N ARG A 119 -2.45 4.70 12.04
CA ARG A 119 -1.31 3.81 12.25
C ARG A 119 -1.02 3.57 13.73
N LEU A 120 -1.07 4.61 14.56
CA LEU A 120 -0.89 4.48 16.01
C LEU A 120 -2.04 3.70 16.68
N LEU A 121 -3.25 3.81 16.15
CA LEU A 121 -4.42 3.04 16.60
C LEU A 121 -4.42 1.59 16.10
N GLY A 122 -3.47 1.21 15.22
CA GLY A 122 -3.44 -0.13 14.62
C GLY A 122 -4.50 -0.35 13.53
N ILE A 123 -5.18 0.71 13.08
CA ILE A 123 -6.27 0.63 12.11
C ILE A 123 -5.70 0.64 10.69
N LYS A 124 -5.98 -0.44 9.95
CA LYS A 124 -5.52 -0.64 8.58
C LYS A 124 -6.70 -0.39 7.62
N MET A 125 -6.56 0.62 6.76
CA MET A 125 -7.59 1.05 5.80
C MET A 125 -7.09 1.04 4.35
N ALA A 126 -5.91 0.47 4.10
CA ALA A 126 -5.43 0.26 2.75
C ALA A 126 -5.37 -1.23 2.46
N THR A 127 -5.79 -1.60 1.25
CA THR A 127 -5.65 -2.96 0.75
C THR A 127 -4.40 -3.03 -0.11
N PHE A 128 -3.43 -3.84 0.30
CA PHE A 128 -2.28 -4.17 -0.52
C PHE A 128 -2.57 -5.42 -1.35
N ARG A 129 -2.47 -5.29 -2.67
CA ARG A 129 -2.58 -6.41 -3.62
C ARG A 129 -1.44 -6.37 -4.61
N LEU A 130 -0.92 -7.54 -4.95
CA LEU A 130 0.02 -7.72 -6.04
C LEU A 130 -0.75 -8.09 -7.30
N ASN A 131 -0.49 -7.36 -8.38
CA ASN A 131 -1.14 -7.62 -9.66
C ASN A 131 -0.17 -8.31 -10.61
N LEU A 132 -0.54 -9.48 -11.12
CA LEU A 132 0.18 -10.11 -12.22
C LEU A 132 -0.06 -9.30 -13.49
N ILE A 133 1.03 -8.83 -14.11
CA ILE A 133 0.98 -8.02 -15.35
C ILE A 133 1.23 -8.90 -16.56
N CYS A 134 2.30 -9.70 -16.51
CA CYS A 134 2.71 -10.59 -17.58
C CYS A 134 3.44 -11.81 -17.03
N ARG A 135 3.54 -12.85 -17.86
CA ARG A 135 4.36 -14.03 -17.65
C ARG A 135 5.24 -14.24 -18.87
N TRP A 136 6.49 -14.58 -18.62
CA TRP A 136 7.41 -15.04 -19.66
C TRP A 136 7.90 -16.44 -19.30
N SER A 137 7.91 -17.32 -20.28
CA SER A 137 8.60 -18.61 -20.27
C SER A 137 9.50 -18.68 -21.52
N PRO A 138 10.43 -19.64 -21.60
CA PRO A 138 11.23 -19.84 -22.81
C PRO A 138 10.41 -20.10 -24.08
N GLU A 139 9.17 -20.60 -23.92
CA GLU A 139 8.30 -21.01 -25.01
C GLU A 139 7.22 -19.96 -25.33
N ASP A 140 6.82 -19.16 -24.34
CA ASP A 140 5.64 -18.30 -24.45
C ASP A 140 5.74 -17.00 -23.64
N PHE A 141 4.98 -16.00 -24.07
CA PHE A 141 4.80 -14.73 -23.37
C PHE A 141 3.32 -14.36 -23.32
N GLU A 142 2.81 -14.20 -22.11
CA GLU A 142 1.39 -13.95 -21.84
C GLU A 142 1.21 -12.63 -21.10
N LEU A 143 0.19 -11.85 -21.49
CA LEU A 143 -0.23 -10.62 -20.81
C LEU A 143 -1.52 -10.88 -20.05
N TYR A 144 -1.54 -10.57 -18.75
CA TYR A 144 -2.73 -10.74 -17.91
C TYR A 144 -3.56 -9.45 -17.79
N LYS A 145 -2.95 -8.28 -17.96
CA LYS A 145 -3.64 -6.99 -17.98
C LYS A 145 -3.42 -6.28 -19.30
N GLU A 146 -4.48 -6.21 -20.12
CA GLU A 146 -4.56 -5.23 -21.21
C GLU A 146 -4.94 -3.87 -20.62
N GLY A 147 -4.08 -2.86 -20.74
CA GLY A 147 -4.40 -1.48 -20.31
C GLY A 147 -3.35 -0.75 -19.47
N LEU A 148 -2.17 -1.34 -19.21
CA LEU A 148 -1.03 -0.53 -18.78
C LEU A 148 -0.48 0.18 -20.02
N ASP A 149 -0.94 1.42 -20.25
CA ASP A 149 -0.51 2.29 -21.34
C ASP A 149 1.01 2.19 -21.58
N THR A 150 1.37 1.47 -22.65
CA THR A 150 2.74 1.44 -23.17
C THR A 150 3.17 2.77 -23.79
N ASN A 151 2.29 3.78 -23.79
CA ASN A 151 2.44 5.10 -24.40
C ASN A 151 2.43 6.25 -23.38
N ARG A 152 3.33 6.22 -22.40
CA ARG A 152 3.86 7.48 -21.85
C ARG A 152 5.33 7.60 -22.25
N THR A 153 5.53 8.50 -23.22
CA THR A 153 6.78 9.02 -23.76
C THR A 153 7.65 9.63 -22.67
#